data_AF-A0A845QP48-F1
#
_entry.id   AF-A0A845QP48-F1
#
_cell.length_a   1.000
_cell.length_b   1.000
_cell.length_c   1.000
_cell.angle_alpha   90.00
_cell.angle_beta   90.00
_cell.angle_gamma   90.00
#
_symmetry.space_group_name_H-M   'P 1'
#
loop_
_entity.id
_entity.type
_entity.pdbx_description
1 polymer ?
#
loop_
_entity_poly.entity_id
_entity_poly.type
_entity_poly.pdbx_seq_one_letter_code
_entity_poly.pdbx_strand_id
1 'polypeptide(L)'
;MKSKKIVICSITILTVCIALCLNIGYKTNENGETYGRMAHIADPTGIFLKEDPDLIAVMATNGKSGYVKKDDFVSEIPKNPEEALNIQEDSFVKSIPVYKNDGITVIGEFQFN
;
A
#
# COMPACT_ATOMS: atom_id res chain seq x y z
N MET A 1 -3.92 -44.45 -24.91
CA MET A 1 -4.37 -43.05 -25.16
C MET A 1 -5.03 -42.36 -23.94
N LYS A 2 -5.52 -43.09 -22.91
CA LYS A 2 -6.11 -42.51 -21.67
C LYS A 2 -5.08 -41.89 -20.70
N SER A 3 -3.91 -42.51 -20.55
CA SER A 3 -2.88 -42.07 -19.58
C SER A 3 -2.28 -40.68 -19.90
N LYS A 4 -2.03 -40.37 -21.19
CA LYS A 4 -1.47 -39.08 -21.60
C LYS A 4 -2.41 -37.89 -21.28
N LYS A 5 -3.73 -38.07 -21.36
CA LYS A 5 -4.71 -36.99 -21.08
C LYS A 5 -4.79 -36.66 -19.58
N ILE A 6 -4.66 -37.66 -18.71
CA ILE A 6 -4.69 -37.49 -17.24
C ILE A 6 -3.41 -36.78 -16.77
N VAL A 7 -2.25 -37.18 -17.31
CA VAL A 7 -0.95 -36.56 -16.97
C VAL A 7 -0.89 -35.10 -17.42
N ILE A 8 -1.39 -34.76 -18.61
CA ILE A 8 -1.44 -33.37 -19.10
C ILE A 8 -2.33 -32.50 -18.20
N CYS A 9 -3.48 -33.02 -17.77
CA CYS A 9 -4.41 -32.29 -16.90
C CYS A 9 -3.81 -32.01 -15.50
N SER A 10 -3.11 -32.98 -14.90
CA SER A 10 -2.40 -32.76 -13.64
C SER A 10 -1.26 -31.74 -13.75
N ILE A 11 -0.54 -31.71 -14.87
CA ILE A 11 0.55 -30.73 -15.09
C ILE A 11 -0.01 -29.32 -15.25
N THR A 12 -1.09 -29.14 -16.02
CA THR A 12 -1.70 -27.82 -16.21
C THR A 12 -2.35 -27.29 -14.93
N ILE A 13 -2.94 -28.15 -14.12
CA ILE A 13 -3.50 -27.76 -12.81
C ILE A 13 -2.39 -27.34 -11.86
N LEU A 14 -1.26 -28.07 -11.82
CA LEU A 14 -0.14 -27.74 -10.96
C LEU A 14 0.56 -26.43 -11.37
N THR A 15 0.72 -26.17 -12.68
CA THR A 15 1.30 -24.90 -13.16
C THR A 15 0.39 -23.70 -12.94
N VAL A 16 -0.94 -23.85 -13.09
CA VAL A 16 -1.91 -22.81 -12.74
C VAL A 16 -1.93 -22.55 -11.23
N CYS A 17 -1.86 -23.59 -10.39
CA CYS A 17 -1.75 -23.43 -8.94
C CYS A 17 -0.47 -22.69 -8.53
N ILE A 18 0.69 -23.02 -9.11
CA ILE A 18 1.95 -22.32 -8.82
C ILE A 18 1.87 -20.84 -9.26
N ALA A 19 1.30 -20.55 -10.44
CA ALA A 19 1.11 -19.19 -10.91
C ALA A 19 0.14 -18.37 -10.03
N LEU A 20 -0.90 -19.00 -9.48
CA LEU A 20 -1.82 -18.38 -8.51
C LEU A 20 -1.19 -18.18 -7.12
N CYS A 21 -0.24 -19.03 -6.73
CA CYS A 21 0.45 -18.94 -5.44
C CYS A 21 1.60 -17.93 -5.42
N LEU A 22 2.11 -17.52 -6.58
CA LEU A 22 3.15 -16.49 -6.71
C LEU A 22 2.56 -15.08 -6.77
N ASN A 23 1.69 -14.70 -5.83
CA ASN A 23 1.36 -13.29 -5.64
C ASN A 23 2.42 -12.66 -4.73
N ILE A 24 3.61 -12.42 -5.31
CA ILE A 24 4.74 -11.84 -4.62
C ILE A 24 4.60 -10.31 -4.72
N GLY A 25 3.71 -9.75 -3.91
CA GLY A 25 3.36 -8.33 -3.95
C GLY A 25 2.53 -7.91 -2.74
N TYR A 26 2.20 -6.62 -2.67
CA TYR A 26 1.26 -6.13 -1.68
C TYR A 26 -0.11 -6.82 -1.83
N LYS A 27 -0.80 -6.95 -0.70
CA LYS A 27 -2.22 -7.32 -0.74
C LYS A 27 -3.01 -6.17 -1.32
N THR A 28 -4.11 -6.50 -1.99
CA THR A 28 -5.04 -5.52 -2.57
C THR A 28 -6.37 -5.60 -1.83
N ASN A 29 -7.00 -4.45 -1.58
CA ASN A 29 -8.34 -4.38 -1.00
C ASN A 29 -9.43 -4.42 -2.09
N GLU A 30 -10.71 -4.31 -1.69
CA GLU A 30 -11.85 -4.36 -2.63
C GLU A 30 -11.90 -3.16 -3.60
N ASN A 31 -11.22 -2.06 -3.28
CA ASN A 31 -11.11 -0.88 -4.13
C ASN A 31 -9.96 -0.97 -5.14
N GLY A 32 -9.17 -2.04 -5.11
CA GLY A 32 -7.97 -2.16 -5.94
C GLY A 32 -6.73 -1.48 -5.35
N GLU A 33 -6.79 -0.95 -4.14
CA GLU A 33 -5.65 -0.29 -3.47
C GLU A 33 -4.71 -1.34 -2.88
N THR A 34 -3.42 -1.16 -3.11
CA THR A 34 -2.36 -1.97 -2.50
C THR A 34 -2.06 -1.50 -1.08
N TYR A 35 -1.88 -2.41 -0.13
CA TYR A 35 -1.58 -2.07 1.26
C TYR A 35 -0.44 -2.89 1.86
N GLY A 36 0.40 -2.23 2.65
CA GLY A 36 1.56 -2.88 3.26
C GLY A 36 2.54 -1.94 3.93
N ARG A 37 3.68 -2.50 4.33
CA ARG A 37 4.83 -1.74 4.81
C ARG A 37 5.64 -1.27 3.61
N MET A 38 6.27 -0.10 3.73
CA MET A 38 7.21 0.40 2.73
C MET A 38 8.29 -0.64 2.41
N ALA A 39 8.48 -1.00 1.14
CA ALA A 39 9.41 -2.04 0.71
C ALA A 39 10.89 -1.59 0.65
N HIS A 40 11.18 -0.33 1.01
CA HIS A 40 12.56 0.18 1.10
C HIS A 40 13.39 -0.49 2.22
N ILE A 41 12.73 -1.20 3.14
CA ILE A 41 13.43 -2.05 4.12
C ILE A 41 13.64 -3.38 3.43
N ALA A 42 14.90 -3.67 3.07
CA ALA A 42 15.34 -4.93 2.47
C ALA A 42 14.51 -6.11 3.00
N ASP A 43 13.55 -6.56 2.19
CA ASP A 43 12.83 -7.79 2.50
C ASP A 43 13.90 -8.89 2.62
N PRO A 44 13.94 -9.69 3.70
CA PRO A 44 14.85 -10.83 3.78
C PRO A 44 14.73 -11.81 2.59
N THR A 45 13.66 -11.74 1.79
CA THR A 45 13.54 -12.48 0.52
C THR A 45 14.32 -11.87 -0.66
N GLY A 46 14.85 -10.65 -0.52
CA GLY A 46 15.60 -9.94 -1.57
C GLY A 46 14.73 -9.29 -2.65
N ILE A 47 13.41 -9.24 -2.45
CA ILE A 47 12.47 -8.70 -3.44
C ILE A 47 12.28 -7.21 -3.20
N PHE A 48 12.81 -6.41 -4.13
CA PHE A 48 12.57 -4.97 -4.18
C PHE A 48 11.27 -4.73 -4.95
N LEU A 49 10.19 -4.39 -4.25
CA LEU A 49 9.02 -3.81 -4.92
C LEU A 49 9.42 -2.42 -5.42
N LYS A 50 9.18 -2.18 -6.72
CA LYS A 50 9.61 -0.95 -7.39
C LYS A 50 8.84 0.28 -6.90
N GLU A 51 7.66 0.08 -6.34
CA GLU A 51 6.73 1.13 -5.92
C GLU A 51 6.19 0.85 -4.52
N ASP A 52 5.96 1.93 -3.77
CA ASP A 52 5.31 1.89 -2.46
C ASP A 52 3.81 1.58 -2.61
N PRO A 53 3.18 0.97 -1.59
CA PRO A 53 1.76 0.67 -1.65
C PRO A 53 0.93 1.96 -1.60
N ASP A 54 -0.28 1.90 -2.12
CA ASP A 54 -1.25 3.02 -2.03
C ASP A 54 -1.60 3.35 -0.58
N LEU A 55 -1.63 2.32 0.28
CA LEU A 55 -1.89 2.38 1.71
C LEU A 55 -0.65 1.93 2.51
N ILE A 56 0.00 2.88 3.17
CA ILE A 56 1.27 2.68 3.89
C ILE A 56 0.99 2.43 5.37
N ALA A 57 1.52 1.32 5.91
CA ALA A 57 1.29 0.92 7.29
C ALA A 57 1.92 1.89 8.31
N VAL A 58 1.12 2.36 9.27
CA VAL A 58 1.53 3.24 10.38
C VAL A 58 0.87 2.85 11.70
N MET A 59 1.33 3.46 12.79
CA MET A 59 0.67 3.42 14.09
C MET A 59 0.04 4.78 14.37
N ALA A 60 -1.26 4.81 14.63
CA ALA A 60 -1.98 6.01 15.00
C ALA A 60 -1.60 6.51 16.41
N THR A 61 -1.89 7.77 16.70
CA THR A 61 -1.69 8.40 18.02
C THR A 61 -2.42 7.68 19.15
N ASN A 62 -3.51 6.97 18.84
CA ASN A 62 -4.28 6.16 19.78
C ASN A 62 -3.72 4.72 19.95
N GLY A 63 -2.56 4.40 19.38
CA GLY A 63 -1.89 3.10 19.48
C GLY A 63 -2.45 2.02 18.55
N LYS A 64 -3.45 2.31 17.72
CA LYS A 64 -3.97 1.35 16.73
C LYS A 64 -3.10 1.31 15.48
N SER A 65 -2.81 0.11 14.99
CA SER A 65 -2.16 -0.07 13.69
C SER A 65 -3.17 0.10 12.56
N GLY A 66 -2.76 0.83 11.52
CA GLY A 66 -3.58 1.10 10.34
C GLY A 66 -2.73 1.53 9.15
N TYR A 67 -3.34 2.25 8.22
CA TYR A 67 -2.72 2.68 6.98
C TYR A 67 -3.04 4.13 6.67
N VAL A 68 -2.09 4.84 6.07
CA VAL A 68 -2.26 6.19 5.54
C VAL A 68 -2.17 6.14 4.02
N LYS A 69 -2.92 6.99 3.33
CA LYS A 69 -2.85 7.03 1.86
C LYS A 69 -1.56 7.72 1.44
N LYS A 70 -0.90 7.20 0.40
CA LYS A 70 0.30 7.83 -0.15
C LYS A 70 0.03 9.28 -0.57
N ASP A 71 -1.15 9.53 -1.12
CA ASP A 71 -1.55 10.86 -1.60
C ASP A 71 -1.81 11.86 -0.46
N ASP A 72 -2.12 11.39 0.76
CA ASP A 72 -2.31 12.25 1.94
C ASP A 72 -0.97 12.91 2.39
N PHE A 73 0.17 12.39 1.93
CA PHE A 73 1.48 13.00 2.17
C PHE A 73 1.82 14.13 1.20
N VAL A 74 1.08 14.28 0.10
CA VAL A 74 1.35 15.31 -0.91
C VAL A 74 0.59 16.58 -0.52
N SER A 75 1.26 17.47 0.23
CA SER A 75 0.76 18.82 0.43
C SER A 75 0.65 19.57 -0.90
N GLU A 76 -0.30 20.51 -1.00
CA GLU A 76 -0.46 21.36 -2.17
C GLU A 76 0.86 22.08 -2.50
N ILE A 77 1.41 21.82 -3.70
CA ILE A 77 2.59 22.52 -4.19
C ILE A 77 2.15 23.94 -4.59
N PRO A 78 2.71 25.02 -4.00
CA PRO A 78 2.37 26.37 -4.40
C PRO A 78 2.68 26.59 -5.87
N LYS A 79 1.73 27.16 -6.62
CA LYS A 79 1.89 27.44 -8.06
C LYS A 79 2.65 28.72 -8.31
N ASN A 80 2.80 29.58 -7.30
CA ASN A 80 3.53 30.84 -7.39
C ASN A 80 4.14 31.25 -6.02
N PRO A 81 5.13 32.17 -6.00
CA PRO A 81 5.78 32.62 -4.77
C PRO A 81 4.86 33.28 -3.73
N GLU A 82 3.78 33.93 -4.17
CA GLU A 82 2.81 34.59 -3.27
C GLU A 82 1.94 33.56 -2.54
N GLU A 83 1.50 32.51 -3.25
CA GLU A 83 0.81 31.35 -2.71
C GLU A 83 1.72 30.56 -1.74
N ALA A 84 3.03 30.49 -2.02
CA ALA A 84 3.99 29.86 -1.12
C ALA A 84 4.11 30.59 0.24
N LEU A 85 3.95 31.92 0.26
CA LEU A 85 3.95 32.71 1.51
C LEU A 85 2.67 32.48 2.33
N ASN A 86 1.52 32.35 1.66
CA ASN A 86 0.25 32.03 2.33
C ASN A 86 0.23 30.61 2.91
N ILE A 87 0.86 29.64 2.22
CA ILE A 87 0.97 28.25 2.67
C ILE A 87 1.95 28.13 3.86
N GLN A 88 2.98 28.99 3.95
CA GLN A 88 3.94 28.98 5.06
C GLN A 88 3.32 29.31 6.42
N GLU A 89 2.27 30.14 6.48
CA GLU A 89 1.71 30.59 7.76
C GLU A 89 0.71 29.59 8.39
N ASP A 90 0.13 28.65 7.61
CA ASP A 90 -0.96 27.79 8.13
C ASP A 90 -0.95 26.31 7.65
N SER A 91 -0.02 25.87 6.81
CA SER A 91 -0.25 24.66 5.98
C SER A 91 0.76 23.51 6.14
N PHE A 92 1.43 23.37 7.28
CA PHE A 92 2.02 22.06 7.58
C PHE A 92 0.88 21.15 8.03
N VAL A 93 0.52 20.15 7.21
CA VAL A 93 -0.43 19.10 7.60
C VAL A 93 0.07 18.49 8.90
N LYS A 94 -0.52 18.88 10.03
CA LYS A 94 -0.07 18.43 11.37
C LYS A 94 -0.47 16.99 11.63
N SER A 95 -1.53 16.53 10.98
CA SER A 95 -2.01 15.16 11.07
C SER A 95 -2.67 14.68 9.77
N ILE A 96 -2.56 13.39 9.51
CA ILE A 96 -3.26 12.67 8.44
C ILE A 96 -4.12 11.55 9.04
N PRO A 97 -5.28 11.24 8.46
CA PRO A 97 -6.15 10.18 8.94
C PRO A 97 -5.49 8.80 8.77
N VAL A 98 -5.70 7.93 9.76
CA VAL A 98 -5.28 6.52 9.69
C VAL A 98 -6.50 5.66 9.41
N TYR A 99 -6.46 4.94 8.30
CA TYR A 99 -7.50 4.05 7.81
C TYR A 99 -7.25 2.60 8.19
N LYS A 100 -8.30 1.79 8.10
CA LYS A 100 -8.21 0.33 8.06
C LYS A 100 -7.68 -0.12 6.67
N ASN A 101 -7.43 -1.42 6.50
CA ASN A 101 -6.98 -2.01 5.23
C ASN A 101 -7.99 -1.85 4.07
N ASP A 102 -9.21 -1.37 4.33
CA ASP A 102 -10.21 -1.05 3.32
C ASP A 102 -10.01 0.35 2.67
N GLY A 103 -9.06 1.15 3.16
CA GLY A 103 -8.79 2.50 2.62
C GLY A 103 -9.91 3.52 2.85
N ILE A 104 -10.95 3.16 3.62
CA ILE A 104 -12.18 3.94 3.81
C ILE A 104 -12.46 4.18 5.30
N THR A 105 -12.35 3.15 6.13
CA THR A 105 -12.71 3.23 7.56
C THR A 105 -11.61 3.95 8.33
N VAL A 106 -11.87 5.16 8.82
CA VAL A 106 -10.96 5.91 9.69
C VAL A 106 -10.95 5.32 11.10
N ILE A 107 -9.76 4.99 11.61
CA ILE A 107 -9.54 4.37 12.93
C ILE A 107 -8.65 5.19 13.86
N GLY A 108 -8.09 6.30 13.37
CA GLY A 108 -7.27 7.23 14.15
C GLY A 108 -6.65 8.30 13.27
N GLU A 109 -5.59 8.91 13.78
CA GLU A 109 -4.79 9.91 13.10
C GLU A 109 -3.31 9.65 13.35
N PHE A 110 -2.48 10.06 12.40
CA PHE A 110 -1.03 10.05 12.49
C PHE A 110 -0.57 11.50 12.50
N GLN A 111 0.24 11.89 13.47
CA GLN A 111 0.73 13.26 13.62
C GLN A 111 2.20 13.34 13.19
N PHE A 112 2.54 14.39 12.45
CA PHE A 112 3.93 14.73 12.15
C PHE A 112 4.46 15.63 13.27
N ASN A 113 5.38 15.11 14.07
CA ASN A 113 5.98 15.81 15.22
C ASN A 113 7.46 16.10 14.99
#